data_AF-A0A1A6GZE9-F1
#
_entry.id   AF-A0A1A6GZE9-F1
#
_cell.length_a   1.000
_cell.length_b   1.000
_cell.length_c   1.000
_cell.angle_alpha   90.00
_cell.angle_beta   90.00
_cell.angle_gamma   90.00
#
_symmetry.space_group_name_H-M   'P 1'
#
loop_
_entity.id
_entity.type
_entity.pdbx_description
1 polymer ?
#
loop_
_entity_poly.entity_id
_entity_poly.type
_entity_poly.pdbx_seq_one_letter_code
_entity_poly.pdbx_strand_id
1 'polypeptide(L)'
;MRFMPTRFKAFVAIGDYSVHVGLGVKCSKEVATTMRRAIILIKPSIVPVWRGYWGNKTGKPHIVPCKVIGHCGSVLVHLIPAARGTGIVSAPVPKKLLMMASIDDCYTSARGCTVTLGNFAKTYSYLIPDLWKETVFTKSSYQEFTDYLVKTLTRVSVQKTQAPAVPTT
;
A
#
# COMPACT_ATOMS: atom_id res chain seq x y z
N MET A 1 -18.30 28.56 -21.35
CA MET A 1 -17.57 27.31 -20.97
C MET A 1 -16.18 27.68 -20.48
N ARG A 2 -15.87 27.49 -19.19
CA ARG A 2 -14.50 27.73 -18.70
C ARG A 2 -13.62 26.59 -19.19
N PHE A 3 -12.60 26.89 -20.00
CA PHE A 3 -11.52 25.96 -20.33
C PHE A 3 -10.83 25.53 -19.03
N MET A 4 -11.22 24.38 -18.49
CA MET A 4 -10.49 23.75 -17.39
C MET A 4 -9.19 23.18 -17.97
N PRO A 5 -8.01 23.57 -17.45
CA PRO A 5 -6.75 23.03 -17.94
C PRO A 5 -6.73 21.51 -17.72
N THR A 6 -6.29 20.77 -18.74
CA THR A 6 -6.14 19.30 -18.67
C THR A 6 -5.23 18.93 -17.51
N ARG A 7 -5.64 17.96 -16.70
CA ARG A 7 -4.85 17.44 -15.58
C ARG A 7 -4.55 15.97 -15.82
N PHE A 8 -3.31 15.57 -15.57
CA PHE A 8 -2.91 14.17 -15.65
C PHE A 8 -3.18 13.48 -14.32
N LYS A 9 -3.66 12.24 -14.38
CA LYS A 9 -3.84 11.36 -13.24
C LYS A 9 -2.89 10.18 -13.38
N ALA A 10 -2.05 9.96 -12.38
CA ALA A 10 -1.16 8.81 -12.33
C ALA A 10 -1.61 7.86 -11.22
N PHE A 11 -1.56 6.57 -11.55
CA PHE A 11 -1.65 5.47 -10.60
C PHE A 11 -0.26 4.88 -10.48
N VAL A 12 0.28 4.87 -9.27
CA VAL A 12 1.60 4.31 -8.99
C VAL A 12 1.43 3.25 -7.92
N ALA A 13 2.14 2.15 -8.09
CA ALA A 13 2.20 1.08 -7.12
C ALA A 13 3.67 0.84 -6.76
N ILE A 14 3.94 0.57 -5.49
CA ILE A 14 5.27 0.29 -4.94
C ILE A 14 5.16 -0.99 -4.12
N GLY A 15 6.15 -1.87 -4.22
CA GLY A 15 6.30 -2.98 -3.30
C GLY A 15 7.73 -3.50 -3.27
N ASP A 16 8.05 -4.21 -2.19
CA ASP A 16 9.38 -4.74 -1.89
C ASP A 16 9.58 -6.18 -2.36
N TYR A 17 8.63 -6.74 -3.12
CA TYR A 17 8.59 -8.15 -3.50
C TYR A 17 8.69 -9.10 -2.30
N SER A 18 8.22 -8.67 -1.13
CA SER A 18 8.21 -9.48 0.09
C SER A 18 6.84 -9.46 0.73
N VAL A 19 6.50 -8.41 1.45
CA VAL A 19 5.28 -8.35 2.29
C VAL A 19 4.64 -6.97 2.22
N HIS A 20 5.27 -5.97 1.59
CA HIS A 20 4.78 -4.61 1.64
C HIS A 20 4.34 -4.16 0.26
N VAL A 21 3.10 -3.69 0.15
CA VAL A 21 2.57 -3.07 -1.07
C VAL A 21 1.86 -1.78 -0.73
N GLY A 22 2.08 -0.77 -1.57
CA GLY A 22 1.36 0.49 -1.51
C GLY A 22 0.83 0.88 -2.89
N LEU A 23 -0.35 1.48 -2.90
CA LEU A 23 -0.95 2.07 -4.10
C LEU A 23 -1.25 3.54 -3.84
N GLY A 24 -0.91 4.38 -4.80
CA GLY A 24 -1.14 5.82 -4.72
C GLY A 24 -1.73 6.35 -6.00
N VAL A 25 -2.60 7.35 -5.82
CA VAL A 25 -3.26 8.03 -6.92
C VAL A 25 -3.08 9.51 -6.71
N LYS A 26 -2.54 10.19 -7.72
CA LYS A 26 -2.41 11.65 -7.69
C LYS A 26 -2.77 12.25 -9.03
N CYS A 27 -3.26 13.49 -9.00
CA CYS A 27 -3.48 14.30 -10.19
C CYS A 27 -2.68 15.60 -10.09
N SER A 28 -2.03 16.04 -11.16
CA SER A 28 -1.39 17.37 -11.26
C SER A 28 -1.36 17.85 -12.72
N LYS A 29 -0.92 19.09 -12.96
CA LYS A 29 -0.87 19.69 -14.31
C LYS A 29 0.22 19.08 -15.21
N GLU A 30 1.31 18.59 -14.61
CA GLU A 30 2.41 17.94 -15.32
C GLU A 30 2.55 16.47 -14.91
N VAL A 31 2.95 15.61 -15.85
CA VAL A 31 3.10 14.17 -15.61
C VAL A 31 4.20 13.87 -14.60
N ALA A 32 5.38 14.47 -14.77
CA ALA A 32 6.54 14.23 -13.90
C ALA A 32 6.24 14.60 -12.43
N THR A 33 5.59 15.75 -12.19
CA THR A 33 5.20 16.16 -10.84
C THR A 33 4.10 15.26 -10.27
N THR A 34 3.18 14.78 -11.11
CA THR A 34 2.15 13.81 -10.70
C THR A 34 2.78 12.52 -10.19
N MET A 35 3.76 11.96 -10.91
CA MET A 35 4.44 10.72 -10.51
C MET A 35 5.25 10.90 -9.23
N ARG A 36 6.04 11.97 -9.13
CA ARG A 36 6.83 12.27 -7.91
C ARG A 36 5.92 12.41 -6.68
N ARG A 37 4.80 13.13 -6.81
CA ARG A 37 3.82 13.30 -5.72
C ARG A 37 3.08 12.00 -5.40
N ALA A 38 2.78 11.18 -6.39
CA ALA A 38 2.19 9.87 -6.17
C ALA A 38 3.13 8.97 -5.35
N ILE A 39 4.42 8.92 -5.68
CA ILE A 39 5.44 8.15 -4.93
C ILE A 39 5.53 8.62 -3.47
N ILE A 40 5.56 9.92 -3.23
CA ILE A 40 5.60 10.48 -1.86
C ILE A 40 4.34 10.09 -1.07
N LEU A 41 3.17 10.10 -1.72
CA LEU A 41 1.91 9.72 -1.08
C LEU A 41 1.83 8.21 -0.76
N ILE A 42 2.52 7.37 -1.54
CA ILE A 42 2.52 5.92 -1.34
C ILE A 42 3.33 5.50 -0.13
N LYS A 43 4.48 6.14 0.11
CA LYS A 43 5.39 5.80 1.22
C LYS A 43 4.68 5.68 2.59
N PRO A 44 3.81 6.63 3.00
CA PRO A 44 3.06 6.49 4.25
C PRO A 44 1.88 5.51 4.16
N SER A 45 1.41 5.15 2.96
CA SER A 45 0.25 4.27 2.75
C SER A 45 0.65 2.83 2.36
N ILE A 46 1.84 2.39 2.75
CA ILE A 46 2.30 1.02 2.55
C ILE A 46 1.52 0.11 3.51
N VAL A 47 0.95 -0.95 2.98
CA VAL A 47 0.16 -1.94 3.72
C VAL A 47 0.93 -3.26 3.77
N PRO A 48 1.02 -3.91 4.95
CA PRO A 48 1.57 -5.26 5.03
C PRO A 48 0.58 -6.29 4.46
N VAL A 49 1.10 -7.22 3.69
CA VAL A 49 0.39 -8.29 2.99
C VAL A 49 0.72 -9.62 3.65
N TRP A 50 -0.30 -10.25 4.18
CA TRP A 50 -0.16 -11.53 4.85
C TRP A 50 -0.14 -12.68 3.85
N ARG A 51 0.83 -13.58 4.01
CA ARG A 51 1.00 -14.77 3.19
C ARG A 51 0.75 -16.04 4.01
N GLY A 52 0.27 -17.08 3.35
CA GLY A 52 -0.07 -18.36 3.94
C GLY A 52 0.34 -19.54 3.06
N TYR A 53 -0.19 -20.71 3.41
CA TYR A 53 0.08 -21.99 2.76
C TYR A 53 -1.20 -22.63 2.26
N TRP A 54 -1.12 -23.31 1.13
CA TRP A 54 -2.22 -24.11 0.60
C TRP A 54 -2.20 -25.49 1.28
N GLY A 55 -2.90 -25.62 2.41
CA GLY A 55 -2.93 -26.85 3.20
C GLY A 55 -1.68 -27.06 4.04
N ASN A 56 -0.72 -27.85 3.56
CA ASN A 56 0.48 -28.22 4.33
C ASN A 56 1.45 -27.05 4.48
N LYS A 57 1.88 -26.78 5.73
CA LYS A 57 2.80 -25.68 6.11
C LYS A 57 4.26 -25.99 5.79
N THR A 58 4.56 -26.40 4.56
CA THR A 58 5.92 -26.79 4.15
C THR A 58 6.54 -25.72 3.24
N GLY A 59 7.73 -25.25 3.60
CA GLY A 59 8.49 -24.26 2.84
C GLY A 59 8.15 -22.81 3.22
N LYS A 60 8.27 -21.89 2.26
CA LYS A 60 7.93 -20.47 2.45
C LYS A 60 6.44 -20.22 2.14
N PRO A 61 5.78 -19.26 2.83
CA PRO A 61 4.42 -18.85 2.49
C PRO A 61 4.39 -18.26 1.07
N HIS A 62 3.48 -18.76 0.23
CA HIS A 62 3.43 -18.43 -1.21
C HIS A 62 2.05 -17.91 -1.66
N ILE A 63 1.01 -18.07 -0.85
CA ILE A 63 -0.38 -17.74 -1.23
C ILE A 63 -1.04 -16.75 -0.26
N VAL A 64 -2.25 -16.31 -0.59
CA VAL A 64 -3.15 -15.61 0.35
C VAL A 64 -3.70 -16.62 1.38
N PRO A 65 -3.72 -16.33 2.69
CA PRO A 65 -4.07 -17.29 3.73
C PRO A 65 -5.54 -17.76 3.69
N CYS A 66 -6.45 -16.92 3.22
CA CYS A 66 -7.88 -17.22 3.12
C CYS A 66 -8.44 -16.67 1.81
N LYS A 67 -9.67 -17.05 1.47
CA LYS A 67 -10.40 -16.39 0.39
C LYS A 67 -10.73 -14.95 0.82
N VAL A 68 -10.21 -13.97 0.09
CA VAL A 68 -10.30 -12.54 0.41
C VAL A 68 -11.16 -11.85 -0.64
N ILE A 69 -12.15 -11.05 -0.22
CA ILE A 69 -13.07 -10.33 -1.11
C ILE A 69 -12.86 -8.82 -0.97
N GLY A 70 -12.07 -8.22 -1.83
CA GLY A 70 -11.87 -6.78 -1.79
C GLY A 70 -12.91 -6.04 -2.65
N HIS A 71 -13.51 -4.98 -2.12
CA HIS A 71 -14.56 -4.22 -2.79
C HIS A 71 -14.16 -2.75 -2.98
N CYS A 72 -14.39 -2.21 -4.17
CA CYS A 72 -14.20 -0.79 -4.45
C CYS A 72 -15.16 -0.32 -5.55
N GLY A 73 -16.10 0.57 -5.20
CA GLY A 73 -17.11 1.05 -6.13
C GLY A 73 -18.08 -0.08 -6.53
N SER A 74 -18.14 -0.40 -7.82
CA SER A 74 -18.90 -1.56 -8.33
C SER A 74 -18.03 -2.79 -8.59
N VAL A 75 -16.71 -2.68 -8.38
CA VAL A 75 -15.75 -3.74 -8.65
C VAL A 75 -15.50 -4.54 -7.39
N LEU A 76 -15.59 -5.86 -7.54
CA LEU A 76 -15.43 -6.82 -6.48
C LEU A 76 -14.40 -7.87 -6.93
N VAL A 77 -13.31 -8.00 -6.18
CA VAL A 77 -12.18 -8.89 -6.48
C VAL A 77 -12.08 -9.97 -5.42
N HIS A 78 -12.18 -11.22 -5.84
CA HIS A 78 -11.92 -12.40 -5.01
C HIS A 78 -10.49 -12.87 -5.26
N LEU A 79 -9.71 -12.94 -4.20
CA LEU A 79 -8.45 -13.69 -4.15
C LEU A 79 -8.77 -15.05 -3.54
N ILE A 80 -8.50 -16.11 -4.29
CA ILE A 80 -8.70 -17.50 -3.87
C ILE A 80 -7.31 -18.15 -3.78
N PRO A 81 -7.02 -18.83 -2.66
CA PRO A 81 -5.76 -19.54 -2.49
C PRO A 81 -5.61 -20.65 -3.54
N ALA A 82 -4.41 -20.78 -4.11
CA ALA A 82 -4.11 -21.75 -5.16
C ALA A 82 -3.00 -22.71 -4.73
N ALA A 83 -2.89 -23.83 -5.44
CA ALA A 83 -1.80 -24.79 -5.24
C ALA A 83 -0.45 -24.20 -5.64
N ARG A 84 0.63 -24.75 -5.07
CA ARG A 84 1.98 -24.33 -5.40
C ARG A 84 2.29 -24.61 -6.87
N GLY A 85 2.77 -23.61 -7.60
CA GLY A 85 3.11 -23.72 -9.03
C GLY A 85 1.95 -23.40 -9.99
N THR A 86 0.82 -22.92 -9.47
CA THR A 86 -0.29 -22.41 -10.30
C THR A 86 0.08 -21.09 -10.99
N GLY A 87 0.92 -20.28 -10.34
CA GLY A 87 1.19 -18.91 -10.72
C GLY A 87 0.02 -17.96 -10.44
N ILE A 88 0.21 -16.69 -10.78
CA ILE A 88 -0.81 -15.65 -10.62
C ILE A 88 -1.75 -15.66 -11.82
N VAL A 89 -2.98 -16.16 -11.61
CA VAL A 89 -4.06 -16.15 -12.60
C VAL A 89 -4.89 -14.89 -12.40
N SER A 90 -4.48 -13.81 -13.07
CA SER A 90 -5.16 -12.51 -12.98
C SER A 90 -4.96 -11.62 -14.20
N ALA A 91 -5.76 -10.57 -14.28
CA ALA A 91 -5.58 -9.47 -15.23
C ALA A 91 -4.20 -8.79 -15.03
N PRO A 92 -3.64 -8.12 -16.05
CA PRO A 92 -2.26 -7.61 -15.99
C PRO A 92 -2.02 -6.58 -14.87
N VAL A 93 -3.03 -5.77 -14.52
CA VAL A 93 -2.93 -4.74 -13.49
C VAL A 93 -2.79 -5.35 -12.08
N PRO A 94 -3.75 -6.16 -11.59
CA PRO A 94 -3.60 -6.82 -10.29
C PRO A 94 -2.47 -7.85 -10.25
N LYS A 95 -2.14 -8.48 -11.38
CA LYS A 95 -1.00 -9.41 -11.46
C LYS A 95 0.30 -8.72 -11.02
N LYS A 96 0.54 -7.48 -11.45
CA LYS A 96 1.70 -6.69 -11.02
C LYS A 96 1.65 -6.38 -9.52
N LEU A 97 0.49 -6.02 -8.99
CA LEU A 97 0.32 -5.74 -7.55
C LEU A 97 0.59 -6.98 -6.69
N LEU A 98 0.04 -8.13 -7.06
CA LEU A 98 0.22 -9.39 -6.35
C LEU A 98 1.67 -9.88 -6.44
N MET A 99 2.33 -9.67 -7.58
CA MET A 99 3.75 -9.97 -7.76
C MET A 99 4.64 -9.11 -6.86
N MET A 100 4.35 -7.81 -6.75
CA MET A 100 5.05 -6.92 -5.81
C MET A 100 4.77 -7.26 -4.34
N ALA A 101 3.66 -7.97 -4.06
CA ALA A 101 3.33 -8.49 -2.74
C ALA A 101 3.97 -9.85 -2.41
N SER A 102 4.82 -10.40 -3.30
CA SER A 102 5.36 -11.77 -3.19
C SER A 102 4.28 -12.86 -3.04
N ILE A 103 3.13 -12.68 -3.67
CA ILE A 103 2.13 -13.74 -3.81
C ILE A 103 2.45 -14.47 -5.11
N ASP A 104 2.90 -15.71 -5.00
CA ASP A 104 3.34 -16.50 -6.14
C ASP A 104 2.16 -17.21 -6.80
N ASP A 105 1.22 -17.71 -6.01
CA ASP A 105 0.09 -18.51 -6.48
C ASP A 105 -1.24 -17.94 -5.97
N CYS A 106 -2.12 -17.55 -6.90
CA CYS A 106 -3.45 -17.07 -6.57
C CYS A 106 -4.41 -17.15 -7.76
N TYR A 107 -5.61 -17.66 -7.51
CA TYR A 107 -6.73 -17.51 -8.42
C TYR A 107 -7.46 -16.22 -8.14
N THR A 108 -7.73 -15.43 -9.17
CA THR A 108 -8.52 -14.21 -9.03
C THR A 108 -9.81 -14.29 -9.82
N SER A 109 -10.89 -13.82 -9.20
CA SER A 109 -12.17 -13.63 -9.88
C SER A 109 -12.62 -12.20 -9.64
N ALA A 110 -12.90 -11.46 -10.71
CA ALA A 110 -13.39 -10.10 -10.62
C ALA A 110 -14.80 -9.99 -11.19
N ARG A 111 -15.67 -9.28 -10.48
CA ARG A 111 -17.04 -8.97 -10.90
C ARG A 111 -17.24 -7.45 -10.89
N GLY A 112 -18.01 -6.93 -11.84
CA GLY A 112 -18.28 -5.49 -12.00
C GLY A 112 -17.53 -4.82 -13.14
N CYS A 113 -17.45 -3.49 -13.15
CA CYS A 113 -16.82 -2.72 -14.22
C CYS A 113 -15.28 -2.64 -14.06
N THR A 114 -14.60 -3.73 -14.44
CA THR A 114 -13.15 -3.92 -14.29
C THR A 114 -12.29 -3.05 -15.20
N VAL A 115 -12.90 -2.35 -16.18
CA VAL A 115 -12.22 -1.38 -17.07
C VAL A 115 -11.67 -0.19 -16.28
N THR A 116 -12.24 0.13 -15.11
CA THR A 116 -11.78 1.23 -14.26
C THR A 116 -10.60 0.83 -13.36
N LEU A 117 -9.38 1.02 -13.88
CA LEU A 117 -8.11 0.65 -13.25
C LEU A 117 -7.97 1.12 -11.79
N GLY A 118 -8.49 2.31 -11.48
CA GLY A 118 -8.38 2.91 -10.15
C GLY A 118 -9.23 2.26 -9.05
N ASN A 119 -10.35 1.64 -9.41
CA ASN A 119 -11.21 0.95 -8.44
C ASN A 119 -10.68 -0.47 -8.20
N PHE A 120 -10.16 -1.10 -9.24
CA PHE A 120 -9.62 -2.46 -9.19
C PHE A 120 -8.46 -2.64 -8.20
N ALA A 121 -7.68 -1.58 -7.97
CA ALA A 121 -6.43 -1.66 -7.20
C ALA A 121 -6.58 -1.36 -5.69
N LYS A 122 -7.71 -0.79 -5.24
CA LYS A 122 -7.90 -0.28 -3.86
C LYS A 122 -8.45 -1.30 -2.86
N THR A 123 -8.54 -2.56 -3.27
CA THR A 123 -9.36 -3.59 -2.63
C THR A 123 -8.61 -4.41 -1.58
N TYR A 124 -8.06 -3.76 -0.54
CA TYR A 124 -7.29 -4.46 0.51
C TYR A 124 -7.62 -3.98 1.92
N SER A 125 -8.57 -4.63 2.57
CA SER A 125 -8.71 -4.61 4.03
C SER A 125 -9.25 -5.96 4.50
N TYR A 126 -8.37 -6.83 5.01
CA TYR A 126 -8.79 -8.04 5.73
C TYR A 126 -7.96 -8.24 6.99
N LEU A 127 -8.67 -8.61 8.05
CA LEU A 127 -8.15 -9.09 9.32
C LEU A 127 -8.18 -10.62 9.29
N ILE A 128 -7.08 -11.28 9.64
CA ILE A 128 -6.97 -12.74 9.71
C ILE A 128 -7.39 -13.20 11.12
N PRO A 129 -8.11 -14.33 11.27
CA PRO A 129 -8.50 -14.89 12.57
C PRO A 129 -7.33 -15.21 13.51
N ASP A 130 -6.13 -15.44 12.97
CA ASP A 130 -4.90 -15.75 13.72
C ASP A 130 -4.32 -14.53 14.49
N LEU A 131 -4.89 -13.33 14.30
CA LEU A 131 -4.60 -12.13 15.09
C LEU A 131 -5.37 -12.12 16.44
N TRP A 132 -6.12 -13.17 16.76
CA TRP A 132 -6.87 -13.30 18.02
C TRP A 132 -6.02 -13.80 19.19
N LYS A 133 -4.70 -13.97 19.00
CA LYS A 133 -3.78 -14.13 20.12
C LYS A 133 -3.76 -12.82 20.89
N GLU A 134 -4.00 -12.88 22.20
CA GLU A 134 -3.95 -11.71 23.06
C GLU A 134 -2.62 -10.98 22.87
N THR A 135 -2.69 -9.77 22.32
CA THR A 135 -1.53 -8.92 22.18
C THR A 135 -1.19 -8.39 23.56
N VAL A 136 -0.01 -8.74 24.08
CA VAL A 136 0.51 -8.06 25.27
C VAL A 136 0.78 -6.62 24.87
N PHE A 137 -0.02 -5.69 25.38
CA PHE A 137 0.17 -4.26 25.12
C PHE A 137 1.47 -3.80 25.78
N THR A 138 2.53 -3.68 24.99
CA THR A 138 3.73 -2.98 25.41
C THR A 138 3.45 -1.49 25.47
N LYS A 139 4.26 -0.73 26.23
CA LYS A 139 4.18 0.72 26.21
C LYS A 139 4.37 1.20 24.77
N SER A 140 3.64 2.26 24.40
CA SER A 140 3.84 2.84 23.07
C SER A 140 5.26 3.37 22.96
N SER A 141 5.87 3.27 21.78
CA SER A 141 7.23 3.80 21.57
C SER A 141 7.32 5.30 21.86
N TYR A 142 6.21 6.04 21.68
CA TYR A 142 6.13 7.44 22.09
C TYR A 142 6.31 7.62 23.60
N GLN A 143 5.72 6.73 24.40
CA GLN A 143 5.81 6.77 25.85
C GLN A 143 7.22 6.42 26.36
N GLU A 144 7.85 5.40 25.77
CA GLU A 144 9.22 4.98 26.14
C GLU A 144 10.28 6.01 25.76
N PHE A 145 10.15 6.65 24.58
CA PHE A 145 11.11 7.62 24.08
C PHE A 145 10.70 9.09 24.33
N THR A 146 9.77 9.34 25.26
CA THR A 146 9.25 10.69 25.54
C THR A 146 10.38 11.70 25.80
N ASP A 147 11.30 11.36 26.70
CA ASP A 147 12.40 12.25 27.10
C ASP A 147 13.35 12.57 25.95
N TYR A 148 13.60 11.59 25.08
CA TYR A 148 14.42 11.76 23.88
C TYR A 148 13.73 12.64 22.84
N LEU A 149 12.43 12.42 22.61
CA LEU A 149 11.64 13.17 21.64
C LEU A 149 11.48 14.64 22.04
N VAL A 150 11.22 14.93 23.32
CA VAL A 150 11.12 16.32 23.82
C VAL A 150 12.42 17.09 23.56
N LYS A 151 13.58 16.45 23.79
CA LYS A 151 14.90 17.07 23.60
C LYS A 151 15.27 17.29 22.12
N THR A 152 14.82 16.43 21.22
CA THR A 152 15.10 16.55 19.77
C THR A 152 14.11 17.48 19.08
N LEU A 153 12.82 17.43 19.42
CA LEU A 153 11.79 18.29 18.84
C LEU A 153 12.00 19.78 19.17
N THR A 154 12.43 20.10 20.39
CA THR A 154 12.76 21.49 20.80
C THR A 154 14.01 22.03 20.09
N ARG A 155 15.00 21.19 19.78
CA ARG A 155 16.17 21.61 18.99
C ARG A 155 15.82 21.89 17.52
N VAL A 156 14.94 21.07 16.94
CA VAL A 156 14.48 21.24 15.55
C VAL A 156 13.60 22.48 15.40
N SER A 157 12.77 22.82 16.40
CA SER A 157 11.97 24.05 16.37
C SER A 157 12.83 25.31 16.50
N VAL A 158 13.85 25.32 17.37
CA VAL A 158 14.78 26.44 17.52
C VAL A 158 15.58 26.71 16.23
N GLN A 159 16.07 25.66 15.56
CA GLN A 159 16.79 25.82 14.29
C GLN A 159 15.91 26.35 13.15
N LYS A 160 14.62 26.00 13.12
CA LYS A 160 13.68 26.50 12.09
C LYS A 160 13.33 27.98 12.26
N THR A 161 13.38 28.50 13.50
CA THR A 161 13.17 29.92 13.80
C THR A 161 14.42 30.76 13.52
N GLN A 162 15.61 30.15 13.49
CA GLN A 162 16.90 30.81 13.26
C GLN A 162 17.45 30.69 11.83
N ALA A 163 16.60 30.45 10.81
CA ALA A 163 17.05 30.68 9.44
C ALA A 163 17.37 32.19 9.28
N PRO A 164 18.64 32.59 9.07
CA PRO A 164 18.98 34.01 8.99
C PRO A 164 18.30 34.61 7.76
N ALA A 165 17.53 35.68 7.96
CA ALA A 165 17.10 36.55 6.88
C ALA A 165 18.38 37.07 6.21
N VAL A 166 18.67 36.60 4.99
CA VAL A 166 19.76 37.12 4.17
C VAL A 166 19.43 38.59 3.89
N PRO A 167 20.25 39.56 4.33
CA PRO A 167 20.02 40.95 3.98
C PRO A 167 20.35 41.12 2.49
N THR A 168 19.32 41.36 1.67
CA THR A 168 19.48 41.81 0.29
C THR A 168 20.19 43.17 0.32
N THR A 169 21.39 43.24 -0.23
CA THR A 169 22.04 44.50 -0.62
C THR A 169 21.76 44.74 -2.09
#